data_AF-A0A4R8Q1B3-F1
#
_entry.id   AF-A0A4R8Q1B3-F1
#
_cell.length_a   1.000
_cell.length_b   1.000
_cell.length_c   1.000
_cell.angle_alpha   90.00
_cell.angle_beta   90.00
_cell.angle_gamma   90.00
#
_symmetry.space_group_name_H-M   'P 1'
#
loop_
_entity.id
_entity.type
_entity.pdbx_description
1 polymer ?
#
loop_
_entity_poly.entity_id
_entity_poly.type
_entity_poly.pdbx_seq_one_letter_code
_entity_poly.pdbx_strand_id
1 'polypeptide(L)' 'MRRLPFSRLVREIAESVRPRGEAMRWQSQAIQALQEAAEAFLIHLFEDTNLCAIHAKRVTIMQKDIQLARRIRGVWGGLG' A
#
# COMPACT_ATOMS: atom_id res chain seq x y z
N MET A 1 3.66 -7.46 -7.94
CA MET A 1 3.01 -8.40 -6.99
C MET A 1 2.35 -9.55 -7.76
N ARG A 2 2.18 -10.76 -7.18
CA ARG A 2 1.46 -11.85 -7.89
C ARG A 2 -0.06 -11.58 -7.89
N ARG A 3 -0.70 -11.72 -9.06
CA ARG A 3 -2.12 -11.35 -9.28
C ARG A 3 -3.12 -12.12 -8.38
N LEU A 4 -2.99 -13.45 -8.26
CA LEU A 4 -3.95 -14.26 -7.50
C LEU A 4 -3.91 -13.99 -5.98
N PRO A 5 -2.74 -13.96 -5.31
CA PRO A 5 -2.67 -13.55 -3.90
C PRO A 5 -3.21 -12.14 -3.65
N PHE A 6 -2.89 -11.17 -4.51
CA PHE A 6 -3.41 -9.81 -4.39
C PHE A 6 -4.94 -9.77 -4.52
N SER A 7 -5.51 -10.49 -5.50
CA SER A 7 -6.97 -10.57 -5.67
C SER A 7 -7.67 -11.20 -4.45
N ARG A 8 -7.06 -12.21 -3.81
CA ARG A 8 -7.59 -12.80 -2.57
C ARG A 8 -7.62 -11.79 -1.43
N LEU A 9 -6.51 -11.05 -1.23
CA LEU A 9 -6.41 -10.01 -0.21
C LEU A 9 -7.44 -8.90 -0.42
N VAL A 10 -7.60 -8.42 -1.65
CA VAL A 10 -8.61 -7.39 -1.97
C VAL A 10 -10.03 -7.86 -1.62
N ARG A 11 -10.36 -9.12 -1.93
CA ARG A 11 -11.68 -9.70 -1.62
C ARG A 11 -11.90 -9.90 -0.12
N GLU A 12 -10.85 -10.30 0.61
CA GLU A 12 -10.89 -10.47 2.06
C GLU A 12 -11.14 -9.13 2.77
N ILE A 13 -10.40 -8.08 2.41
CA ILE A 13 -10.59 -6.74 2.96
C ILE A 13 -11.99 -6.21 2.61
N ALA A 14 -12.42 -6.38 1.36
CA ALA A 14 -13.74 -5.97 0.94
C ALA A 14 -14.88 -6.62 1.73
N GLU A 15 -14.72 -7.87 2.12
CA GLU A 15 -15.68 -8.59 2.96
C GLU A 15 -15.83 -7.94 4.34
N SER A 16 -14.73 -7.41 4.90
CA SER A 16 -14.76 -6.69 6.19
C SER A 16 -15.36 -5.28 6.12
N VAL A 17 -15.39 -4.66 4.94
CA VAL A 17 -15.81 -3.27 4.75
C VAL A 17 -17.23 -3.16 4.20
N ARG A 18 -17.68 -4.15 3.43
CA ARG A 18 -19.00 -4.11 2.79
C ARG A 18 -20.16 -4.20 3.79
N PRO A 19 -21.35 -3.64 3.47
CA PRO A 19 -22.56 -3.88 4.24
C PRO A 19 -22.92 -5.37 4.35
N ARG A 20 -23.43 -5.77 5.51
CA ARG A 20 -23.79 -7.17 5.78
C ARG A 20 -24.90 -7.63 4.83
N GLY A 21 -24.68 -8.78 4.17
CA GLY A 21 -25.68 -9.42 3.30
C GLY A 21 -25.54 -9.09 1.81
N GLU A 22 -24.64 -8.19 1.42
CA GLU A 22 -24.43 -7.84 0.00
C GLU A 22 -23.20 -8.53 -0.58
N ALA A 23 -23.41 -9.45 -1.53
CA ALA A 23 -22.30 -10.10 -2.22
C ALA A 23 -21.64 -9.13 -3.22
N MET A 24 -20.36 -8.80 -2.98
CA MET A 24 -19.61 -7.87 -3.84
C MET A 24 -18.90 -8.61 -4.98
N ARG A 25 -19.29 -8.30 -6.23
CA ARG A 25 -18.64 -8.81 -7.44
C ARG A 25 -17.55 -7.85 -7.90
N TRP A 26 -16.45 -8.41 -8.38
CA TRP A 26 -15.29 -7.64 -8.84
C TRP A 26 -15.09 -7.81 -10.33
N GLN A 27 -14.97 -6.70 -11.05
CA GLN A 27 -14.46 -6.68 -12.41
C GLN A 27 -12.94 -6.96 -12.40
N SER A 28 -12.43 -7.63 -13.42
CA SER A 28 -11.00 -7.89 -13.57
C SER A 28 -10.18 -6.59 -13.62
N GLN A 29 -10.68 -5.58 -14.35
CA GLN A 29 -10.06 -4.26 -14.48
C GLN A 29 -10.00 -3.49 -13.16
N ALA A 30 -11.01 -3.64 -12.29
CA ALA A 30 -11.00 -3.00 -10.97
C ALA A 30 -9.88 -3.55 -10.07
N ILE A 31 -9.68 -4.88 -10.07
CA ILE A 31 -8.57 -5.50 -9.33
C ILE A 31 -7.21 -5.05 -9.90
N GLN A 32 -7.10 -4.93 -11.21
CA GLN A 32 -5.88 -4.46 -11.86
C GLN A 32 -5.57 -3.00 -11.48
N ALA A 33 -6.56 -2.11 -11.53
CA ALA A 33 -6.41 -0.70 -11.13
C ALA A 33 -5.97 -0.56 -9.67
N LEU A 34 -6.55 -1.36 -8.76
CA LEU A 34 -6.11 -1.40 -7.36
C LEU A 34 -4.67 -1.89 -7.21
N GLN A 35 -4.27 -2.88 -8.02
CA GLN A 35 -2.90 -3.39 -7.99
C GLN A 35 -1.90 -2.33 -8.47
N GLU A 36 -2.21 -1.65 -9.58
CA GLU A 36 -1.38 -0.58 -10.14
C GLU A 36 -1.22 0.58 -9.15
N ALA A 37 -2.33 1.02 -8.54
CA ALA A 37 -2.30 2.08 -7.52
C ALA A 37 -1.48 1.68 -6.28
N ALA A 38 -1.65 0.45 -5.79
CA ALA A 38 -0.92 -0.06 -4.64
C ALA A 38 0.59 -0.18 -4.92
N GLU A 39 0.96 -0.67 -6.10
CA GLU A 39 2.37 -0.77 -6.51
C GLU A 39 3.01 0.61 -6.67
N ALA A 40 2.33 1.56 -7.33
CA ALA A 40 2.80 2.93 -7.45
C ALA A 40 2.99 3.61 -6.09
N PHE A 41 2.02 3.44 -5.18
CA PHE A 41 2.11 3.98 -3.82
C PHE A 41 3.32 3.41 -3.07
N LEU A 42 3.51 2.08 -3.11
CA LEU A 42 4.62 1.43 -2.43
C LEU A 42 5.98 1.84 -3.00
N ILE A 43 6.11 1.96 -4.32
CA ILE A 43 7.34 2.42 -4.98
C ILE A 43 7.71 3.81 -4.43
N HIS A 44 6.80 4.77 -4.50
CA HIS A 44 7.06 6.12 -4.01
C HIS A 44 7.32 6.16 -2.50
N LEU A 45 6.60 5.38 -1.70
CA LEU A 45 6.85 5.30 -0.27
C LEU A 45 8.25 4.75 0.03
N PHE A 46 8.71 3.75 -0.73
CA PHE A 46 10.05 3.19 -0.56
C PHE A 46 11.15 4.12 -1.05
N GLU A 47 10.91 4.94 -2.08
CA GLU A 47 11.83 6.01 -2.49
C GLU A 47 12.08 6.99 -1.34
N ASP A 48 11.03 7.49 -0.70
CA ASP A 48 11.14 8.40 0.46
C ASP A 48 11.77 7.72 1.67
N THR A 49 11.40 6.46 1.91
CA THR A 49 11.97 5.65 2.98
C THR A 49 13.48 5.47 2.79
N ASN A 50 13.92 5.27 1.54
CA ASN A 50 15.34 5.15 1.20
C ASN A 50 16.08 6.47 1.48
N LEU A 51 15.49 7.63 1.15
CA LEU A 51 16.05 8.93 1.51
C LEU A 51 16.20 9.10 3.03
N CYS A 52 15.23 8.62 3.82
CA CYS A 52 15.33 8.62 5.28
C CYS A 52 16.47 7.73 5.80
N ALA A 53 16.67 6.54 5.19
CA ALA A 53 17.77 5.65 5.55
C ALA A 53 19.14 6.27 5.22
N ILE A 54 19.27 6.88 4.04
CA ILE A 54 20.50 7.57 3.58
C ILE A 54 20.80 8.77 4.49
N HIS A 55 19.79 9.56 4.86
CA HIS A 55 19.95 10.68 5.79
C HIS A 55 20.52 10.21 7.15
N ALA A 56 20.15 9.01 7.59
CA ALA A 56 20.68 8.36 8.78
C ALA A 56 21.99 7.59 8.55
N LYS A 57 22.69 7.81 7.43
CA LYS A 57 23.96 7.16 7.03
C LYS A 57 23.88 5.63 6.95
N ARG A 58 22.74 5.08 6.53
CA ARG A 58 22.54 3.64 6.33
C ARG A 58 22.17 3.32 4.89
N VAL A 59 22.49 2.10 4.48
CA VAL A 59 22.06 1.52 3.19
C VAL A 59 20.83 0.60 3.38
N THR A 60 20.73 -0.05 4.55
CA THR A 60 19.58 -0.90 4.89
C THR A 60 18.43 -0.07 5.42
N ILE A 61 17.28 -0.16 4.74
CA ILE A 61 16.00 0.40 5.19
C ILE A 61 15.51 -0.32 6.44
N MET A 62 15.01 0.45 7.42
CA MET A 62 14.44 -0.04 8.66
C MET A 62 13.00 0.45 8.83
N GLN A 63 12.23 -0.19 9.72
CA GLN A 63 10.83 0.19 10.00
C GLN A 63 10.68 1.66 10.42
N LYS A 64 11.65 2.20 11.18
CA LYS A 64 11.68 3.61 11.59
C LYS A 64 11.75 4.59 10.40
N ASP A 65 12.35 4.19 9.29
CA ASP A 65 12.45 5.02 8.09
C ASP A 65 11.09 5.12 7.39
N ILE A 66 10.36 3.99 7.32
CA ILE A 66 9.01 3.93 6.76
C ILE A 66 8.05 4.76 7.63
N GLN A 67 8.13 4.61 8.95
CA GLN A 67 7.32 5.39 9.88
C GLN A 67 7.58 6.89 9.75
N LEU A 68 8.85 7.29 9.62
CA LEU A 68 9.23 8.69 9.40
C LEU A 68 8.71 9.21 8.05
N ALA A 69 8.92 8.47 6.96
CA ALA A 69 8.43 8.84 5.63
C ALA A 69 6.91 9.02 5.62
N ARG A 70 6.15 8.08 6.20
CA ARG A 70 4.69 8.20 6.34
C ARG A 70 4.28 9.42 7.15
N ARG A 71 5.01 9.72 8.23
CA ARG A 71 4.74 10.89 9.08
C ARG A 71 5.00 12.21 8.35
N ILE A 72 6.07 12.29 7.56
CA ILE A 72 6.41 13.48 6.76
C ILE A 72 5.40 13.70 5.64
N ARG A 73 4.95 12.64 4.95
CA ARG A 73 3.88 12.73 3.94
C ARG A 73 2.52 13.19 4.49
N GLY A 74 2.33 13.10 5.80
CA GLY A 74 1.12 13.53 6.48
C GLY A 74 -0.10 12.65 6.20
N VAL A 75 -1.26 13.15 6.63
CA VAL A 75 -2.54 12.39 6.64
C VAL A 75 -2.95 11.95 5.24
N TRP A 76 -2.73 12.81 4.24
CA TRP A 76 -3.20 12.60 2.87
C TRP A 76 -2.23 11.78 2.00
N GLY A 77 -0.96 11.67 2.40
CA GLY A 77 0.08 11.03 1.57
C GLY A 77 0.70 9.77 2.15
N GLY A 78 0.51 9.49 3.45
CA GLY A 78 1.23 8.39 4.09
C GLY A 78 0.54 7.71 5.27
N LEU A 79 -0.40 8.34 5.97
CA LEU A 79 -0.97 7.75 7.19
C LEU A 79 -2.13 6.77 6.94
N GLY A 80 -2.91 6.93 5.87
CA GLY A 80 -4.03 6.03 5.56
C GLY A 80 -5.20 6.20 6.51
#